data_AF-A0A378FT57-F1
#
_entry.id   AF-A0A378FT57-F1
#
_cell.length_a   1.000
_cell.length_b   1.000
_cell.length_c   1.000
_cell.angle_alpha   90.00
_cell.angle_beta   90.00
_cell.angle_gamma   90.00
#
_symmetry.space_group_name_H-M   'P 1'
#
loop_
_entity.id
_entity.type
_entity.pdbx_description
1 polymer ?
#
loop_
_entity_poly.entity_id
_entity_poly.type
_entity_poly.pdbx_seq_one_letter_code
_entity_poly.pdbx_strand_id
1 'polypeptide(L)'
;MKQDLALIEQFLDALWLERNLAENTLSAYRRDLTMLVEWLHHRGLSLASVGSDDLQALLAERQSGGYKATSTARLLSAVRRFFQHLYREKIRPGRSQRAAGLAEATAAAAKRSQ
;
A
#
# COMPACT_ATOMS: atom_id res chain seq x y z
N MET A 1 -9.95 -7.90 8.13
CA MET A 1 -8.51 -8.23 8.08
C MET A 1 -8.20 -9.39 7.14
N LYS A 2 -8.83 -10.57 7.31
CA LYS A 2 -8.54 -11.78 6.50
C LYS A 2 -8.62 -11.57 4.97
N GLN A 3 -9.64 -10.86 4.49
CA GLN A 3 -9.81 -10.55 3.07
C GLN A 3 -8.68 -9.66 2.53
N ASP A 4 -8.29 -8.63 3.28
CA ASP A 4 -7.21 -7.73 2.89
C ASP A 4 -5.86 -8.45 2.81
N LEU A 5 -5.58 -9.36 3.78
CA LEU A 5 -4.38 -10.20 3.73
C LEU A 5 -4.38 -11.14 2.51
N ALA A 6 -5.52 -11.73 2.17
CA ALA A 6 -5.63 -12.57 0.97
C ALA A 6 -5.39 -11.79 -0.33
N LEU A 7 -5.74 -10.50 -0.39
CA LEU A 7 -5.40 -9.64 -1.54
C LEU A 7 -3.90 -9.38 -1.63
N ILE A 8 -3.22 -9.20 -0.49
CA ILE A 8 -1.76 -9.05 -0.45
C ILE A 8 -1.09 -10.31 -1.00
N GLU A 9 -1.52 -11.50 -0.59
CA GLU A 9 -0.96 -12.77 -1.09
C GLU A 9 -1.11 -12.89 -2.61
N GLN A 10 -2.32 -12.67 -3.14
CA GLN A 10 -2.59 -12.71 -4.58
C GLN A 10 -1.70 -11.74 -5.36
N PHE A 11 -1.49 -10.53 -4.83
CA PHE A 11 -0.59 -9.56 -5.43
C PHE A 11 0.87 -10.03 -5.43
N LEU A 12 1.34 -10.62 -4.34
CA LEU A 12 2.71 -11.11 -4.23
C LEU A 12 2.95 -12.29 -5.18
N ASP A 13 1.97 -13.19 -5.31
CA ASP A 13 2.00 -14.32 -6.24
C ASP A 13 2.05 -13.81 -7.68
N ALA A 14 1.23 -12.82 -8.04
CA ALA A 14 1.26 -12.18 -9.34
C ALA A 14 2.62 -11.50 -9.62
N LEU A 15 3.22 -10.82 -8.63
CA LEU A 15 4.54 -10.21 -8.78
C LEU A 15 5.66 -11.23 -8.95
N TRP A 16 5.56 -12.37 -8.26
CA TRP A 16 6.51 -13.46 -8.39
C TRP A 16 6.45 -14.06 -9.80
N LEU A 17 5.25 -14.30 -10.32
CA LEU A 17 5.02 -14.87 -11.65
C LEU A 17 5.39 -13.91 -12.80
N GLU A 18 5.02 -12.62 -12.71
CA GLU A 18 5.15 -11.68 -13.84
C GLU A 18 6.58 -11.12 -14.01
N ARG A 19 7.36 -10.98 -12.94
CA ARG A 19 8.54 -10.09 -12.95
C ARG A 19 9.82 -10.66 -12.35
N ASN A 20 9.85 -11.94 -11.97
CA ASN A 20 11.02 -12.59 -11.36
C ASN A 20 11.63 -11.76 -10.21
N LEU A 21 10.76 -11.14 -9.40
CA LEU A 21 11.19 -10.28 -8.30
C LEU A 21 11.92 -11.12 -7.25
N ALA A 22 13.04 -10.62 -6.75
CA ALA A 22 13.77 -11.28 -5.67
C ALA A 22 12.87 -11.51 -4.44
N GLU A 23 12.99 -12.68 -3.83
CA GLU A 23 12.22 -13.07 -2.63
C GLU A 23 12.34 -12.05 -1.50
N ASN A 24 13.51 -11.43 -1.35
CA ASN A 24 13.75 -10.37 -0.37
C ASN A 24 12.83 -9.15 -0.59
N THR A 25 12.57 -8.79 -1.84
CA THR A 25 11.66 -7.69 -2.18
C THR A 25 10.21 -8.07 -1.91
N LEU A 26 9.81 -9.32 -2.23
CA LEU A 26 8.46 -9.83 -1.93
C LEU A 26 8.20 -9.89 -0.42
N SER A 27 9.18 -10.38 0.36
CA SER A 27 9.09 -10.42 1.82
C SER A 27 9.03 -9.02 2.43
N ALA A 28 9.79 -8.07 1.89
CA ALA A 28 9.76 -6.69 2.32
C ALA A 28 8.39 -6.04 2.03
N TYR A 29 7.82 -6.28 0.84
CA TYR A 29 6.49 -5.77 0.47
C TYR A 29 5.39 -6.39 1.33
N ARG A 30 5.46 -7.69 1.59
CA ARG A 30 4.54 -8.39 2.50
C ARG A 30 4.48 -7.70 3.86
N ARG A 31 5.64 -7.50 4.50
CA ARG A 31 5.72 -6.85 5.83
C ARG A 31 5.13 -5.44 5.81
N ASP A 32 5.46 -4.67 4.78
CA ASP A 32 4.97 -3.29 4.66
C ASP A 32 3.45 -3.24 4.45
N LEU A 33 2.90 -4.10 3.59
CA LEU A 33 1.46 -4.15 3.30
C LEU A 33 0.66 -4.73 4.47
N THR A 34 1.19 -5.74 5.16
CA THR A 34 0.56 -6.27 6.39
C THR A 34 0.47 -5.19 7.46
N MET A 35 1.55 -4.44 7.68
CA MET A 35 1.55 -3.30 8.61
C MET A 35 0.52 -2.24 8.23
N LEU A 36 0.34 -1.97 6.94
CA LEU A 36 -0.69 -1.03 6.47
C LEU A 36 -2.08 -1.56 6.81
N VAL A 37 -2.34 -2.85 6.55
CA VAL A 37 -3.62 -3.48 6.86
C VAL A 37 -3.89 -3.43 8.36
N GLU A 38 -2.93 -3.78 9.21
CA GLU A 38 -3.09 -3.68 10.67
C GLU A 38 -3.42 -2.25 11.09
N TRP A 39 -2.69 -1.26 10.58
CA TRP A 39 -2.94 0.15 10.85
C TRP A 39 -4.34 0.61 10.41
N LEU A 40 -4.80 0.17 9.23
CA LEU A 40 -6.15 0.47 8.75
C LEU A 40 -7.22 -0.19 9.62
N HIS A 41 -7.05 -1.46 9.98
CA HIS A 41 -8.04 -2.20 10.78
C HIS A 41 -8.17 -1.61 12.19
N HIS A 42 -7.08 -1.14 12.81
CA HIS A 42 -7.15 -0.42 14.08
C HIS A 42 -7.98 0.88 14.01
N ARG A 43 -8.17 1.42 12.81
CA ARG A 43 -8.97 2.63 12.54
C ARG A 43 -10.35 2.33 11.96
N GLY A 44 -10.75 1.05 11.91
CA GLY A 44 -12.01 0.62 11.30
C GLY A 44 -12.04 0.73 9.76
N LEU A 45 -10.87 0.84 9.13
CA LEU A 45 -10.70 0.94 7.68
C LEU A 45 -10.23 -0.40 7.08
N SER A 46 -10.28 -0.49 5.74
CA SER A 46 -9.80 -1.63 4.96
C SER A 46 -9.12 -1.15 3.67
N LEU A 47 -8.49 -2.06 2.93
CA LEU A 47 -7.92 -1.73 1.62
C LEU A 47 -8.98 -1.28 0.61
N ALA A 48 -10.24 -1.67 0.81
CA ALA A 48 -11.36 -1.23 -0.01
C ALA A 48 -11.84 0.20 0.31
N SER A 49 -11.77 0.62 1.58
CA SER A 49 -12.27 1.92 2.04
C SER A 49 -11.19 3.01 2.13
N VAL A 50 -9.91 2.64 2.21
CA VAL A 50 -8.80 3.59 2.35
C VAL A 50 -8.76 4.61 1.21
N GLY A 51 -8.62 5.88 1.60
CA GLY A 51 -8.43 7.02 0.70
C GLY A 51 -7.06 7.69 0.86
N SER A 52 -6.86 8.78 0.12
CA SER A 52 -5.63 9.58 0.15
C SER A 52 -5.32 10.14 1.54
N ASP A 53 -6.34 10.62 2.24
CA ASP A 53 -6.19 11.30 3.53
C ASP A 53 -5.71 10.32 4.62
N ASP A 54 -6.18 9.08 4.55
CA ASP A 54 -5.74 8.00 5.45
C ASP A 54 -4.26 7.66 5.22
N LEU A 55 -3.80 7.63 3.96
CA LEU A 55 -2.39 7.43 3.67
C LEU A 55 -1.53 8.61 4.13
N GLN A 56 -2.02 9.86 4.03
CA GLN A 56 -1.32 11.01 4.59
C GLN A 56 -1.21 10.92 6.12
N ALA A 57 -2.28 10.48 6.80
CA ALA A 57 -2.26 10.27 8.24
C ALA A 57 -1.23 9.20 8.66
N LEU A 58 -1.16 8.07 7.93
CA LEU A 58 -0.14 7.05 8.16
C LEU A 58 1.29 7.60 8.02
N LEU A 59 1.53 8.46 7.03
CA LEU A 59 2.84 9.07 6.83
C LEU A 59 3.20 10.05 7.95
N ALA A 60 2.23 10.85 8.41
CA ALA A 60 2.42 11.77 9.54
C ALA A 60 2.74 11.01 10.84
N GLU A 61 2.05 9.90 11.10
CA GLU A 61 2.34 9.02 12.23
C GLU A 61 3.73 8.38 12.14
N ARG A 62 4.12 7.91 10.96
CA ARG A 62 5.46 7.36 10.77
C ARG A 62 6.55 8.41 10.95
N GLN A 63 6.32 9.64 10.52
CA GLN A 63 7.27 10.73 10.73
C GLN A 63 7.40 11.08 12.21
N SER A 64 6.29 11.24 12.92
CA SER A 64 6.29 11.54 14.37
C SER A 64 6.83 10.38 15.21
N GLY A 65 6.62 9.13 14.79
CA GLY A 65 7.19 7.93 15.43
C GLY A 65 8.66 7.66 15.12
N GLY A 66 9.35 8.52 14.37
CA GLY A 66 10.79 8.40 14.10
C GLY A 66 11.16 7.30 13.10
N TYR A 67 10.23 6.86 12.25
CA TYR A 67 10.54 5.86 11.22
C TYR A 67 11.51 6.41 10.18
N LYS A 68 12.48 5.59 9.76
CA LYS A 68 13.45 5.96 8.72
C LYS A 68 12.76 6.27 7.39
N ALA A 69 13.20 7.35 6.73
CA ALA A 69 12.70 7.76 5.41
C ALA A 69 12.74 6.63 4.37
N THR A 70 13.79 5.80 4.39
CA THR A 70 13.94 4.64 3.49
C THR A 70 12.87 3.56 3.71
N SER A 71 12.42 3.37 4.96
CA SER A 71 11.32 2.45 5.29
C SER A 71 9.99 2.99 4.77
N THR A 72 9.76 4.29 4.91
CA THR A 72 8.57 4.97 4.40
C THR A 72 8.50 4.97 2.87
N ALA A 73 9.63 5.21 2.19
CA ALA A 73 9.72 5.12 0.74
C ALA A 73 9.41 3.71 0.22
N ARG A 74 9.93 2.67 0.89
CA ARG A 74 9.66 1.27 0.53
C ARG A 74 8.19 0.90 0.71
N LEU A 75 7.57 1.33 1.82
CA LEU A 75 6.13 1.19 2.02
C LEU A 75 5.34 1.86 0.89
N LEU A 76 5.64 3.13 0.56
CA LEU A 76 4.94 3.85 -0.49
C LEU A 76 5.08 3.16 -1.86
N SER A 77 6.26 2.62 -2.17
CA SER A 77 6.48 1.83 -3.37
C SER A 77 5.62 0.57 -3.38
N ALA A 78 5.52 -0.15 -2.26
CA ALA A 78 4.70 -1.35 -2.15
C ALA A 78 3.20 -1.01 -2.33
N VAL A 79 2.72 0.02 -1.61
CA VAL A 79 1.33 0.51 -1.67
C VAL A 79 0.94 0.93 -3.08
N ARG A 80 1.78 1.73 -3.74
CA ARG A 80 1.51 2.18 -5.13
C ARG A 80 1.36 1.00 -6.08
N ARG A 81 2.30 0.05 -6.06
CA ARG A 81 2.25 -1.13 -6.94
C ARG A 81 1.06 -2.02 -6.62
N PHE A 82 0.75 -2.21 -5.34
CA PHE A 82 -0.39 -2.98 -4.88
C PHE A 82 -1.71 -2.40 -5.40
N PHE A 83 -1.96 -1.10 -5.20
CA PHE A 83 -3.19 -0.49 -5.69
C PHE A 83 -3.28 -0.47 -7.22
N GLN A 84 -2.15 -0.26 -7.92
CA GLN A 84 -2.11 -0.40 -9.38
C GLN A 84 -2.52 -1.80 -9.85
N HIS A 85 -2.06 -2.85 -9.16
CA HIS A 85 -2.49 -4.22 -9.42
C HIS A 85 -3.99 -4.40 -9.17
N LEU A 86 -4.52 -3.96 -8.02
CA LEU A 86 -5.95 -4.06 -7.72
C LEU A 86 -6.86 -3.34 -8.74
N TYR A 87 -6.40 -2.20 -9.28
CA TYR A 87 -7.09 -1.50 -10.35
C TYR A 87 -7.05 -2.28 -11.67
N ARG A 88 -5.90 -2.85 -12.01
CA ARG A 88 -5.71 -3.65 -13.24
C ARG A 88 -6.59 -4.90 -13.24
N GLU A 89 -6.63 -5.61 -12.11
CA GLU A 89 -7.43 -6.82 -11.93
C GLU A 89 -8.94 -6.53 -11.72
N LYS A 90 -9.36 -5.25 -11.71
CA LYS A 90 -10.74 -4.80 -11.42
C LYS A 90 -11.32 -5.31 -10.09
N ILE A 91 -10.46 -5.76 -9.18
CA ILE A 91 -10.83 -6.27 -7.86
C ILE A 91 -11.40 -5.15 -7.00
N ARG A 92 -10.92 -3.91 -7.18
CA ARG A 92 -11.54 -2.72 -6.59
C ARG A 92 -12.42 -2.03 -7.65
N PRO A 93 -13.75 -1.96 -7.47
CA PRO A 93 -14.60 -1.15 -8.33
C PRO A 93 -14.27 0.33 -8.13
N GLY A 94 -13.49 0.90 -9.05
CA GLY A 94 -13.03 2.28 -8.99
C GLY A 94 -13.90 3.23 -9.80
N ARG A 95 -15.00 3.72 -9.21
CA ARG A 95 -15.47 5.11 -9.36
C ARG A 95 -15.90 5.71 -8.01
N SER A 96 -15.22 5.32 -6.92
CA SER A 96 -15.32 6.09 -5.67
C SER A 96 -14.32 7.24 -5.75
N GLN A 97 -14.79 8.49 -5.61
CA GLN A 97 -14.00 9.72 -5.72
C GLN A 97 -12.75 9.72 -4.78
N ARG A 98 -12.78 8.92 -3.70
CA ARG A 98 -11.67 8.77 -2.74
C ARG A 98 -10.52 7.90 -3.23
N ALA A 99 -10.76 7.03 -4.20
CA ALA A 99 -9.79 6.05 -4.67
C ALA A 99 -8.86 6.63 -5.77
N ALA A 100 -9.36 7.57 -6.57
CA ALA A 100 -8.60 8.26 -7.62
C ALA A 100 -7.43 9.08 -7.04
N GLY A 101 -7.63 9.74 -5.89
CA GLY A 101 -6.57 10.50 -5.21
C GLY A 101 -5.43 9.65 -4.65
N LEU A 102 -5.59 8.32 -4.54
CA LEU A 102 -4.62 7.42 -3.92
C LEU A 102 -3.37 7.20 -4.79
N ALA A 103 -3.55 7.08 -6.10
CA ALA A 103 -2.45 6.90 -7.05
C ALA A 103 -1.58 8.17 -7.13
N GLU A 104 -2.21 9.34 -7.01
CA GLU A 104 -1.54 10.64 -7.02
C GLU A 104 -0.87 10.95 -5.67
N ALA A 105 -1.55 10.69 -4.55
CA ALA A 105 -1.00 10.88 -3.20
C ALA A 105 0.23 10.02 -2.93
N THR A 106 0.24 8.76 -3.40
CA THR A 106 1.42 7.88 -3.28
C THR A 106 2.59 8.37 -4.15
N ALA A 107 2.33 8.95 -5.32
CA ALA A 107 3.37 9.54 -6.17
C ALA A 107 3.95 10.84 -5.56
N ALA A 108 3.10 11.69 -4.98
CA ALA A 108 3.52 12.93 -4.32
C ALA A 108 4.35 12.67 -3.05
N ALA A 109 3.94 11.70 -2.23
CA ALA A 109 4.65 11.34 -1.00
C ALA A 109 6.04 10.73 -1.28
N ALA A 110 6.18 9.95 -2.37
CA ALA A 110 7.46 9.38 -2.78
C ALA A 110 8.47 10.46 -3.22
N LYS A 111 8.01 11.54 -3.87
CA LYS A 111 8.87 12.67 -4.28
C LYS A 111 9.34 13.54 -3.12
N ARG A 112 8.60 13.59 -2.01
CA ARG A 112 8.95 14.39 -0.81
C ARG A 112 9.94 13.69 0.11
N SER A 113 10.17 12.39 -0.07
CA SER A 113 11.10 11.58 0.73
C SER A 113 12.49 11.42 0.06
N GLN A 114 12.74 12.15 -1.03
CA GLN A 114 14.01 12.18 -1.79
C GLN A 114 14.79 13.47 -1.51
#